data_AF-A0A6P1W7Z4-F1
#
_entry.id   AF-A0A6P1W7Z4-F1
#
_cell.length_a   1.000
_cell.length_b   1.000
_cell.length_c   1.000
_cell.angle_alpha   90.00
_cell.angle_beta   90.00
_cell.angle_gamma   90.00
#
_symmetry.space_group_name_H-M   'P 1'
#
loop_
_entity.id
_entity.type
_entity.pdbx_description
1 polymer ?
#
loop_
_entity_poly.entity_id
_entity_poly.type
_entity_poly.pdbx_seq_one_letter_code
_entity_poly.pdbx_strand_id
1 'polypeptide(L)'
;MAILFAFIVGGVYEVIYYLKLYRLALTDAEAHKKAKMQTELDALRQQVNPHFLFNSLNSLTALISEDPKKAETFSEELSSVYRYLLRCNDSPLVPLAAELDFLNSYYHLLKTRHGDSLILTTHVLPGNEDRQLPPLTLQLLIENAVKHNVVLPEQPLTIYLYTNQDNQLIVKNNIQRKSTRGLSNGIGLSNIITKYQMLGRPTPIIEDDGSEFRVTLPLV
;
A
#
# COMPACT_ATOMS: atom_id res chain seq x y z
N MET A 1 2.32 69.64 20.30
CA MET A 1 1.03 68.90 20.39
C MET A 1 0.72 68.09 19.14
N ALA A 2 0.68 68.68 17.93
CA ALA A 2 0.37 67.94 16.70
C ALA A 2 1.33 66.78 16.37
N ILE A 3 2.64 66.97 16.57
CA ILE A 3 3.66 65.93 16.33
C ILE A 3 3.46 64.73 17.26
N LEU A 4 3.25 64.98 18.56
CA LEU A 4 2.98 63.93 19.56
C LEU A 4 1.72 63.14 19.20
N PHE A 5 0.65 63.84 18.78
CA PHE A 5 -0.58 63.21 18.33
C PHE A 5 -0.37 62.32 17.10
N ALA A 6 0.41 62.78 16.10
CA ALA A 6 0.73 61.99 14.92
C ALA A 6 1.50 60.70 15.25
N PHE A 7 2.46 60.76 16.19
CA PHE A 7 3.17 59.57 16.66
C PHE A 7 2.27 58.57 17.39
N ILE A 8 1.33 59.06 18.23
CA ILE A 8 0.36 58.19 18.91
C ILE A 8 -0.54 57.51 17.88
N VAL A 9 -1.09 58.27 16.93
CA VAL A 9 -1.96 57.72 15.88
C VAL A 9 -1.19 56.71 15.02
N GLY A 10 0.02 57.04 14.58
CA GLY A 10 0.88 56.12 13.81
C GLY A 10 1.19 54.84 14.58
N GLY A 11 1.56 54.95 15.86
CA GLY A 11 1.80 53.79 16.72
C GLY A 11 0.57 52.90 16.90
N VAL A 12 -0.62 53.48 17.04
CA VAL A 12 -1.89 52.73 17.08
C VAL A 12 -2.15 52.00 15.76
N TYR A 13 -1.91 52.66 14.61
CA TYR A 13 -2.04 52.02 13.30
C TYR A 13 -1.07 50.86 13.12
N GLU A 14 0.19 51.03 13.51
CA GLU A 14 1.21 49.96 13.47
C GLU A 14 0.79 48.78 14.35
N VAL A 15 0.36 49.02 15.59
CA VAL A 15 -0.11 47.96 16.48
C VAL A 15 -1.30 47.20 15.89
N ILE A 16 -2.29 47.90 15.33
CA ILE A 16 -3.43 47.27 14.66
C ILE A 16 -2.99 46.46 13.44
N TYR A 17 -2.06 46.98 12.64
CA TYR A 17 -1.51 46.31 11.48
C TYR A 17 -0.79 45.01 11.86
N TYR A 18 0.12 45.06 12.84
CA TYR A 18 0.82 43.88 13.36
C TYR A 18 -0.13 42.86 13.98
N LEU A 19 -1.17 43.29 14.71
CA LEU A 19 -2.18 42.39 15.26
C LEU A 19 -2.98 41.68 14.16
N LYS A 20 -3.30 42.37 13.06
CA LYS A 20 -3.95 41.74 11.89
C LYS A 20 -3.03 40.72 11.23
N LEU A 21 -1.77 41.08 11.00
CA LEU A 21 -0.78 40.20 10.39
C LEU A 21 -0.55 38.94 11.24
N TYR A 22 -0.45 39.09 12.56
CA TYR A 22 -0.32 37.99 13.50
C TYR A 22 -1.53 37.06 13.49
N ARG A 23 -2.75 37.62 13.45
CA ARG A 23 -3.99 36.82 13.33
C ARG A 23 -4.02 36.02 12.03
N LEU A 24 -3.61 36.61 10.91
CA LEU A 24 -3.55 35.93 9.62
C LEU A 24 -2.55 34.76 9.66
N ALA A 25 -1.35 34.99 10.20
CA ALA A 25 -0.34 33.95 10.35
C ALA A 25 -0.82 32.79 11.25
N LEU A 26 -1.56 33.09 12.33
CA LEU A 26 -2.17 32.07 13.18
C LEU A 26 -3.22 31.25 12.43
N THR A 27 -4.12 31.89 11.67
CA THR A 27 -5.13 31.17 10.89
C THR A 27 -4.52 30.29 9.81
N ASP A 28 -3.46 30.75 9.15
CA ASP A 28 -2.75 29.96 8.15
C ASP A 28 -2.04 28.76 8.80
N ALA A 29 -1.39 28.97 9.95
CA ALA A 29 -0.76 27.89 10.70
C ALA A 29 -1.77 26.84 11.18
N GLU A 30 -2.95 27.26 11.66
CA GLU A 30 -4.04 26.35 12.04
C GLU A 30 -4.59 25.59 10.83
N ALA A 31 -4.77 26.26 9.68
CA ALA A 31 -5.21 25.63 8.44
C ALA A 31 -4.20 24.57 7.96
N HIS A 32 -2.90 24.89 7.97
CA HIS A 32 -1.84 23.93 7.64
C HIS A 32 -1.81 22.74 8.61
N LYS A 33 -1.96 22.99 9.91
CA LYS A 33 -2.00 21.92 10.93
C LYS A 33 -3.20 21.00 10.70
N LYS A 34 -4.38 21.57 10.42
CA LYS A 34 -5.60 20.79 10.13
C LYS A 34 -5.46 20.00 8.84
N ALA A 35 -4.91 20.60 7.78
CA ALA A 35 -4.66 19.91 6.52
C ALA A 35 -3.67 18.74 6.72
N LYS A 36 -2.60 18.94 7.50
CA LYS A 36 -1.65 17.89 7.86
C LYS A 36 -2.33 16.75 8.63
N MET A 37 -3.09 17.06 9.68
CA MET A 37 -3.84 16.07 10.46
C MET A 37 -4.85 15.29 9.60
N GLN A 38 -5.55 15.98 8.70
CA GLN A 38 -6.48 15.33 7.77
C GLN A 38 -5.75 14.39 6.81
N THR A 39 -4.60 14.82 6.28
CA THR A 39 -3.74 13.99 5.41
C THR A 39 -3.23 12.75 6.13
N GLU A 40 -2.76 12.91 7.38
CA GLU A 40 -2.32 11.78 8.22
C GLU A 40 -3.48 10.82 8.50
N LEU A 41 -4.67 11.35 8.82
CA LEU A 41 -5.86 10.56 9.07
C LEU A 41 -6.32 9.80 7.82
N ASP A 42 -6.26 10.43 6.64
CA ASP A 42 -6.60 9.79 5.38
C ASP A 42 -5.58 8.72 4.98
N ALA A 43 -4.28 8.95 5.26
CA ALA A 43 -3.23 7.94 5.10
C ALA A 43 -3.47 6.73 6.03
N LEU A 44 -3.83 6.97 7.30
CA LEU A 44 -4.19 5.91 8.25
C LEU A 44 -5.45 5.15 7.81
N ARG A 45 -6.47 5.84 7.29
CA ARG A 45 -7.68 5.19 6.74
C ARG A 45 -7.37 4.32 5.53
N GLN A 46 -6.48 4.76 4.66
CA GLN A 46 -6.04 3.98 3.51
C GLN A 46 -5.29 2.70 3.94
N GLN A 47 -4.56 2.72 5.06
CA GLN A 47 -3.86 1.55 5.59
C GLN A 47 -4.79 0.40 6.00
N VAL A 48 -6.02 0.71 6.43
CA VAL A 48 -6.98 -0.33 6.83
C VAL A 48 -7.60 -1.05 5.62
N ASN A 49 -7.43 -0.52 4.39
CA ASN A 49 -8.11 -0.94 3.16
C ASN A 49 -9.56 -1.39 3.45
N PRO A 50 -10.50 -0.45 3.66
CA PRO A 50 -11.84 -0.75 4.14
C PRO A 50 -12.55 -1.81 3.29
N HIS A 51 -12.35 -1.78 1.98
CA HIS A 51 -12.93 -2.76 1.07
C HIS A 51 -12.39 -4.18 1.29
N PHE A 52 -11.08 -4.31 1.52
CA PHE A 52 -10.48 -5.60 1.90
C PHE A 52 -11.00 -6.08 3.25
N LEU A 53 -11.12 -5.19 4.24
CA LEU A 53 -11.67 -5.52 5.56
C LEU A 53 -13.08 -6.10 5.45
N PHE A 54 -14.00 -5.37 4.81
CA PHE A 54 -15.39 -5.77 4.69
C PHE A 54 -15.53 -7.09 3.92
N ASN A 55 -14.77 -7.27 2.83
CA ASN A 55 -14.78 -8.53 2.09
C ASN A 55 -14.27 -9.70 2.93
N SER A 56 -13.21 -9.49 3.71
CA SER A 56 -12.66 -10.53 4.58
C SER A 56 -13.64 -10.91 5.68
N LEU A 57 -14.33 -9.95 6.30
CA LEU A 57 -15.37 -10.21 7.29
C LEU A 57 -16.57 -10.96 6.70
N ASN A 58 -16.96 -10.66 5.46
CA ASN A 58 -18.02 -11.39 4.76
C ASN A 58 -17.63 -12.84 4.47
N SER A 59 -16.40 -13.07 3.98
CA SER A 59 -15.85 -14.42 3.80
C SER A 59 -15.79 -15.19 5.12
N LEU A 60 -15.35 -14.55 6.20
CA LEU A 60 -15.35 -15.14 7.53
C LEU A 60 -16.76 -15.52 7.99
N THR A 61 -17.75 -14.63 7.81
CA THR A 61 -19.14 -14.87 8.22
C THR A 61 -19.75 -16.06 7.46
N ALA A 62 -19.44 -16.21 6.17
CA ALA A 62 -19.85 -17.36 5.38
C ALA A 62 -19.20 -18.65 5.92
N LEU A 63 -17.89 -18.61 6.20
CA LEU A 63 -17.14 -19.76 6.72
C LEU A 63 -17.62 -20.20 8.11
N ILE A 64 -18.05 -19.31 8.99
CA ILE A 64 -18.54 -19.69 10.34
C ILE A 64 -19.68 -20.72 10.25
N SER A 65 -20.56 -20.58 9.25
CA SER A 65 -21.66 -21.52 9.04
C SER A 65 -21.26 -22.76 8.25
N GLU A 66 -20.34 -22.63 7.29
CA GLU A 66 -19.96 -23.69 6.35
C GLU A 66 -18.88 -24.63 6.88
N ASP A 67 -17.81 -24.06 7.44
CA ASP A 67 -16.64 -24.78 7.98
C ASP A 67 -16.02 -23.97 9.13
N PRO A 68 -16.48 -24.19 10.39
CA PRO A 68 -16.02 -23.44 11.55
C PRO A 68 -14.51 -23.51 11.78
N LYS A 69 -13.87 -24.62 11.40
CA LYS A 69 -12.43 -24.80 11.55
C LYS A 69 -11.66 -23.94 10.55
N LYS A 70 -12.12 -23.87 9.30
CA LYS A 70 -11.56 -22.90 8.34
C LYS A 70 -11.84 -21.45 8.76
N ALA A 71 -12.97 -21.17 9.39
CA ALA A 71 -13.28 -19.83 9.90
C ALA A 71 -12.27 -19.40 10.99
N GLU A 72 -11.90 -20.31 11.90
CA GLU A 72 -10.88 -20.08 12.92
C GLU A 72 -9.53 -19.73 12.28
N THR A 73 -9.02 -20.58 11.38
CA THR A 73 -7.77 -20.31 10.65
C THR A 73 -7.86 -19.01 9.86
N PHE A 74 -8.98 -18.74 9.17
CA PHE A 74 -9.16 -17.50 8.42
C PHE A 74 -9.09 -16.26 9.32
N SER A 75 -9.64 -16.33 10.53
CA SER A 75 -9.59 -15.24 11.52
C SER A 75 -8.17 -14.99 12.03
N GLU A 76 -7.39 -16.06 12.25
CA GLU A 76 -5.97 -15.96 12.62
C GLU A 76 -5.15 -15.30 11.50
N GLU A 77 -5.34 -15.74 10.25
CA GLU A 77 -4.65 -15.16 9.09
C GLU A 77 -5.03 -13.70 8.87
N LEU A 78 -6.31 -13.36 9.04
CA LEU A 78 -6.79 -11.98 8.99
C LEU A 78 -6.12 -11.11 10.06
N SER A 79 -6.00 -11.64 11.28
CA SER A 79 -5.31 -10.97 12.38
C SER A 79 -3.81 -10.77 12.11
N SER A 80 -3.15 -11.78 11.50
CA SER A 80 -1.75 -11.70 11.06
C SER A 80 -1.54 -10.58 10.03
N VAL A 81 -2.39 -10.56 8.99
CA VAL A 81 -2.36 -9.54 7.93
C VAL A 81 -2.53 -8.13 8.51
N TYR A 82 -3.52 -7.91 9.37
CA TYR A 82 -3.73 -6.59 9.97
C TYR A 82 -2.60 -6.18 10.92
N ARG A 83 -2.03 -7.12 11.68
CA ARG A 83 -0.87 -6.85 12.54
C ARG A 83 0.33 -6.36 11.72
N TYR A 84 0.56 -6.96 10.56
CA TYR A 84 1.62 -6.52 9.65
C TYR A 84 1.33 -5.13 9.06
N LEU A 85 0.12 -4.93 8.52
CA LEU A 85 -0.32 -3.64 7.95
C LEU A 85 -0.18 -2.47 8.92
N LEU A 86 -0.43 -2.70 10.21
CA LEU A 86 -0.32 -1.66 11.24
C LEU A 86 1.12 -1.38 11.69
N ARG A 87 2.05 -2.33 11.52
CA ARG A 87 3.45 -2.21 11.94
C ARG A 87 4.39 -1.81 10.80
N CYS A 88 4.00 -2.04 9.56
CA CYS A 88 4.92 -1.93 8.42
C CYS A 88 5.41 -0.49 8.14
N ASN A 89 4.81 0.54 8.77
CA ASN A 89 5.31 1.92 8.66
C ASN A 89 6.49 2.23 9.59
N ASP A 90 6.82 1.33 10.52
CA ASP A 90 7.90 1.57 11.49
C ASP A 90 9.29 1.59 10.84
N SER A 91 9.43 0.99 9.64
CA SER A 91 10.69 0.93 8.90
C SER A 91 10.50 1.20 7.41
N PRO A 92 11.38 1.99 6.77
CA PRO A 92 11.34 2.23 5.32
C PRO A 92 11.63 0.98 4.48
N LEU A 93 12.30 -0.01 5.08
CA LEU A 93 12.72 -1.26 4.46
C LEU A 93 12.48 -2.43 5.43
N VAL A 94 12.07 -3.57 4.89
CA VAL A 94 11.84 -4.80 5.64
C VAL A 94 12.53 -5.97 4.94
N PRO A 95 12.98 -7.00 5.68
CA PRO A 95 13.51 -8.22 5.07
C PRO A 95 12.49 -8.88 4.15
N LEU A 96 12.96 -9.50 3.06
CA LEU A 96 12.14 -10.26 2.14
C LEU A 96 11.40 -11.40 2.87
N ALA A 97 12.03 -12.04 3.86
CA ALA A 97 11.40 -13.02 4.72
C ALA A 97 10.10 -12.49 5.36
N ALA A 98 10.12 -11.27 5.90
CA ALA A 98 8.95 -10.67 6.53
C ALA A 98 7.84 -10.37 5.52
N GLU A 99 8.18 -9.90 4.32
CA GLU A 99 7.21 -9.70 3.24
C GLU A 99 6.63 -11.04 2.73
N LEU A 100 7.43 -12.11 2.69
CA LEU A 100 6.98 -13.44 2.29
C LEU A 100 6.05 -14.07 3.33
N ASP A 101 6.37 -13.95 4.62
CA ASP A 101 5.51 -14.42 5.71
C ASP A 101 4.16 -13.72 5.68
N PHE A 102 4.18 -12.38 5.53
CA PHE A 102 2.97 -11.60 5.33
C PHE A 102 2.20 -12.01 4.07
N LEU A 103 2.91 -12.22 2.95
CA LEU A 103 2.31 -12.65 1.70
C LEU A 103 1.64 -14.01 1.83
N ASN A 104 2.20 -14.94 2.60
CA ASN A 104 1.60 -16.26 2.82
C ASN A 104 0.23 -16.14 3.51
N SER A 105 0.16 -15.36 4.59
CA SER A 105 -1.11 -15.07 5.26
C SER A 105 -2.11 -14.38 4.34
N TYR A 106 -1.65 -13.35 3.61
CA TYR A 106 -2.49 -12.60 2.67
C TYR A 106 -3.01 -13.48 1.51
N TYR A 107 -2.15 -14.34 0.96
CA TYR A 107 -2.51 -15.27 -0.09
C TYR A 107 -3.52 -16.31 0.40
N HIS A 108 -3.43 -16.78 1.65
CA HIS A 108 -4.42 -17.68 2.22
C HIS A 108 -5.82 -17.06 2.20
N LEU A 109 -5.95 -15.78 2.61
CA LEU A 109 -7.22 -15.05 2.56
C LEU A 109 -7.76 -14.92 1.13
N LEU A 110 -6.89 -14.61 0.17
CA LEU A 110 -7.26 -14.54 -1.25
C LEU A 110 -7.69 -15.91 -1.80
N LYS A 111 -6.97 -16.97 -1.43
CA LYS A 111 -7.25 -18.33 -1.87
C LYS A 111 -8.60 -18.82 -1.33
N THR A 112 -8.96 -18.49 -0.10
CA THR A 112 -10.32 -18.78 0.42
C THR A 112 -11.41 -18.18 -0.47
N ARG A 113 -11.20 -16.96 -0.99
CA ARG A 113 -12.17 -16.28 -1.85
C ARG A 113 -12.20 -16.80 -3.29
N HIS A 114 -11.02 -17.08 -3.85
CA HIS A 114 -10.86 -17.42 -5.26
C HIS A 114 -10.72 -18.93 -5.53
N GLY A 115 -10.68 -19.74 -4.47
CA GLY A 115 -10.44 -21.18 -4.55
C GLY A 115 -9.14 -21.51 -5.27
N ASP A 116 -9.14 -22.65 -5.95
CA ASP A 116 -7.97 -23.14 -6.71
C ASP A 116 -7.75 -22.38 -8.04
N SER A 117 -8.56 -21.36 -8.34
CA SER A 117 -8.40 -20.51 -9.53
C SER A 117 -7.27 -19.49 -9.37
N LEU A 118 -6.74 -19.30 -8.16
CA LEU A 118 -5.61 -18.42 -7.87
C LEU A 118 -4.42 -19.23 -7.37
N ILE A 119 -3.35 -19.27 -8.16
CA ILE A 119 -2.16 -20.08 -7.89
C ILE A 119 -0.98 -19.14 -7.63
N LEU A 120 -0.33 -19.29 -6.49
CA LEU A 120 0.93 -18.60 -6.17
C LEU A 120 2.04 -19.64 -6.01
N THR A 121 3.12 -19.46 -6.76
CA THR A 121 4.35 -20.26 -6.62
C THR A 121 5.49 -19.35 -6.20
N THR A 122 6.15 -19.70 -5.10
CA THR A 122 7.29 -18.94 -4.54
C THR A 122 8.57 -19.77 -4.63
N HIS A 123 9.65 -19.16 -5.10
CA HIS A 123 10.98 -19.78 -5.16
C HIS A 123 12.09 -18.75 -4.97
N VAL A 124 12.52 -18.58 -3.73
CA VAL A 124 13.59 -17.65 -3.36
C VAL A 124 14.90 -18.43 -3.20
N LEU A 125 15.96 -17.93 -3.83
CA LEU A 125 17.30 -18.51 -3.71
C LEU A 125 17.88 -18.19 -2.33
N PRO A 126 18.58 -19.15 -1.69
CA PRO A 126 19.14 -18.95 -0.35
C PRO A 126 20.01 -17.69 -0.24
N GLY A 127 19.84 -16.96 0.86
CA GLY A 127 20.57 -15.71 1.14
C GLY A 127 19.87 -14.45 0.63
N ASN A 128 18.72 -14.57 -0.04
CA ASN A 128 17.90 -13.42 -0.43
C ASN A 128 16.83 -13.07 0.61
N GLU A 129 16.56 -13.96 1.57
CA GLU A 129 15.54 -13.79 2.60
C GLU A 129 15.81 -12.59 3.51
N ASP A 130 17.09 -12.31 3.80
CA ASP A 130 17.52 -11.18 4.63
C ASP A 130 17.63 -9.86 3.85
N ARG A 131 17.63 -9.92 2.51
CA ARG A 131 17.67 -8.72 1.69
C ARG A 131 16.38 -7.94 1.82
N GLN A 132 16.45 -6.65 1.60
CA GLN A 132 15.37 -5.76 1.96
C GLN A 132 14.64 -5.18 0.75
N LEU A 133 13.36 -4.87 0.96
CA LEU A 133 12.51 -4.15 0.04
C LEU A 133 11.54 -3.26 0.80
N PRO A 134 10.90 -2.27 0.14
CA PRO A 134 9.89 -1.46 0.80
C PRO A 134 8.70 -2.33 1.24
N PRO A 135 8.13 -2.08 2.43
CA PRO A 135 7.01 -2.86 2.93
C PRO A 135 5.77 -2.71 2.04
N LEU A 136 4.94 -3.76 2.05
CA LEU A 136 3.72 -3.95 1.27
C LEU A 136 3.94 -4.01 -0.25
N THR A 137 5.18 -4.19 -0.71
CA THR A 137 5.48 -4.27 -2.13
C THR A 137 4.86 -5.53 -2.73
N LEU A 138 5.00 -6.67 -2.07
CA LEU A 138 4.45 -7.93 -2.58
C LEU A 138 2.93 -7.91 -2.64
N GLN A 139 2.27 -7.43 -1.58
CA GLN A 139 0.82 -7.28 -1.57
C GLN A 139 0.33 -6.43 -2.76
N LEU A 140 0.95 -5.28 -3.02
CA LEU A 140 0.54 -4.41 -4.12
C LEU A 140 0.65 -5.10 -5.48
N LEU A 141 1.66 -5.94 -5.68
CA LEU A 141 1.85 -6.70 -6.93
C LEU A 141 0.83 -7.84 -7.07
N ILE A 142 0.54 -8.58 -6.00
CA ILE A 142 -0.49 -9.63 -6.01
C ILE A 142 -1.88 -9.03 -6.20
N GLU A 143 -2.18 -7.93 -5.50
CA GLU A 143 -3.43 -7.19 -5.66
C GLU A 143 -3.58 -6.69 -7.10
N ASN A 144 -2.50 -6.19 -7.71
CA ASN A 144 -2.50 -5.79 -9.11
C ASN A 144 -2.85 -6.96 -10.04
N ALA A 145 -2.20 -8.11 -9.85
CA ALA A 145 -2.47 -9.31 -10.64
C ALA A 145 -3.95 -9.74 -10.53
N VAL A 146 -4.50 -9.85 -9.31
CA VAL A 146 -5.90 -10.27 -9.09
C VAL A 146 -6.90 -9.23 -9.61
N LYS A 147 -6.59 -7.94 -9.48
CA LYS A 147 -7.48 -6.85 -9.90
C LYS A 147 -7.63 -6.79 -11.41
N HIS A 148 -6.55 -6.96 -12.17
CA HIS A 148 -6.55 -6.77 -13.62
C HIS A 148 -6.88 -8.03 -14.42
N ASN A 149 -6.80 -9.20 -13.78
CA ASN A 149 -7.02 -10.47 -14.45
C ASN A 149 -8.31 -11.15 -14.00
N VAL A 150 -8.92 -11.87 -14.92
CA VAL A 150 -9.98 -12.84 -14.64
C VAL A 150 -9.38 -13.98 -13.81
N VAL A 151 -10.17 -14.50 -12.87
CA VAL A 151 -9.78 -15.59 -11.97
C VAL A 151 -10.91 -16.61 -12.01
N LEU A 152 -10.77 -17.63 -12.85
CA LEU A 152 -11.79 -18.66 -13.10
C LEU A 152 -11.16 -20.06 -13.06
N PRO A 153 -11.93 -21.11 -12.72
CA PRO A 153 -11.42 -22.48 -12.67
C PRO A 153 -10.87 -22.97 -14.00
N GLU A 154 -11.50 -22.60 -15.12
CA GLU A 154 -11.08 -23.00 -16.47
C GLU A 154 -9.86 -22.21 -16.97
N GLN A 155 -9.56 -21.07 -16.33
CA GLN A 155 -8.49 -20.16 -16.70
C GLN A 155 -7.83 -19.58 -15.43
N PRO A 156 -7.05 -20.39 -14.69
CA PRO A 156 -6.51 -19.97 -13.40
C PRO A 156 -5.47 -18.85 -13.56
N LEU A 157 -5.52 -17.87 -12.65
CA LEU A 157 -4.49 -16.84 -12.52
C LEU A 157 -3.31 -17.44 -11.78
N THR A 158 -2.17 -17.54 -12.47
CA THR A 158 -0.94 -18.09 -11.92
C THR A 158 0.06 -16.97 -11.73
N ILE A 159 0.57 -16.84 -10.51
CA ILE A 159 1.56 -15.86 -10.11
C ILE A 159 2.82 -16.61 -9.68
N TYR A 160 3.96 -16.23 -10.24
CA TYR A 160 5.27 -16.73 -9.88
C TYR A 160 6.07 -15.61 -9.21
N LEU A 161 6.62 -15.92 -8.05
CA LEU A 161 7.52 -15.06 -7.30
C LEU A 161 8.84 -15.79 -7.13
N TYR A 162 9.94 -15.24 -7.64
CA TYR A 162 11.23 -15.88 -7.53
C TYR A 162 12.39 -14.89 -7.58
N THR A 163 13.56 -15.28 -7.09
CA THR A 163 14.77 -14.47 -7.23
C THR A 163 15.67 -15.01 -8.34
N ASN A 164 16.28 -14.13 -9.14
CA ASN A 164 17.27 -14.52 -10.14
C ASN A 164 18.70 -14.60 -9.55
N GLN A 165 19.67 -14.94 -10.40
CA GLN A 165 21.10 -15.02 -10.02
C GLN A 165 21.70 -13.66 -9.63
N ASP A 166 21.11 -12.56 -10.11
CA ASP A 166 21.52 -11.19 -9.78
C ASP A 166 20.89 -10.68 -8.46
N ASN A 167 20.24 -11.56 -7.69
CA ASN A 167 19.55 -11.24 -6.44
C ASN A 167 18.43 -10.20 -6.61
N GLN A 168 17.79 -10.17 -7.77
CA GLN A 168 16.58 -9.39 -7.99
C GLN A 168 15.37 -10.26 -7.76
N LEU A 169 14.30 -9.67 -7.24
CA LEU A 169 13.03 -10.34 -7.03
C LEU A 169 12.12 -10.11 -8.24
N ILE A 170 11.64 -11.18 -8.84
CA ILE A 170 10.74 -11.15 -9.99
C ILE A 170 9.36 -11.64 -9.54
N VAL A 171 8.35 -10.83 -9.81
CA VAL A 171 6.93 -11.22 -9.69
C VAL A 171 6.33 -11.20 -11.08
N LYS A 172 5.80 -12.33 -11.54
CA LYS A 172 5.15 -12.44 -12.85
C LYS A 172 3.81 -13.14 -12.77
N ASN A 173 2.88 -12.79 -13.65
CA ASN A 173 1.60 -13.48 -13.79
C ASN A 173 1.19 -13.61 -15.26
N ASN A 174 0.38 -14.63 -15.57
CA ASN A 174 -0.28 -14.72 -16.87
C ASN A 174 -1.34 -13.61 -17.02
N ILE A 175 -1.47 -13.06 -18.24
CA ILE A 175 -2.43 -11.99 -18.55
C ILE A 175 -3.77 -12.59 -19.00
N GLN A 176 -4.84 -12.16 -18.34
CA GLN A 176 -6.23 -12.52 -18.60
C GLN A 176 -7.12 -11.30 -18.40
N ARG A 177 -6.92 -10.25 -19.20
CA ARG A 177 -7.48 -8.91 -18.94
C ARG A 177 -8.99 -8.94 -18.71
N LYS A 178 -9.44 -8.43 -17.56
CA LYS A 178 -10.86 -8.15 -17.32
C LYS A 178 -11.35 -7.08 -18.31
N SER A 179 -12.52 -7.30 -18.93
CA SER A 179 -13.17 -6.36 -19.87
C SER A 179 -13.71 -5.07 -19.23
N THR A 180 -13.27 -4.71 -18.02
CA THR A 180 -13.76 -3.53 -17.32
C THR A 180 -13.06 -2.28 -17.83
N ARG A 181 -13.83 -1.39 -18.48
CA ARG A 181 -13.53 0.02 -18.80
C ARG A 181 -13.28 0.92 -17.55
N GLY A 182 -12.93 0.35 -16.40
CA GLY A 182 -12.51 1.13 -15.24
C GLY A 182 -11.06 1.52 -15.43
N LEU A 183 -10.79 2.82 -15.59
CA LEU A 183 -9.44 3.38 -15.63
C LEU A 183 -8.60 2.78 -14.49
N SER A 184 -7.67 1.89 -14.84
CA SER A 184 -6.59 1.54 -13.93
C SER A 184 -5.68 2.74 -13.85
N ASN A 185 -5.81 3.55 -12.81
CA ASN A 185 -5.00 4.76 -12.64
C ASN A 185 -3.52 4.46 -12.34
N GLY A 186 -3.06 3.21 -12.48
CA GLY A 186 -1.67 2.81 -12.22
C GLY A 186 -1.21 3.02 -10.77
N ILE A 187 -2.12 3.36 -9.84
CA ILE A 187 -1.81 3.83 -8.49
C ILE A 187 -0.92 2.83 -7.74
N GLY A 188 -1.20 1.52 -7.85
CA GLY A 188 -0.40 0.50 -7.16
C GLY A 188 1.07 0.48 -7.62
N LEU A 189 1.30 0.43 -8.94
CA LEU A 189 2.67 0.42 -9.50
C LEU A 189 3.37 1.76 -9.29
N SER A 190 2.64 2.87 -9.44
CA SER A 190 3.14 4.23 -9.16
C SER A 190 3.59 4.36 -7.70
N ASN A 191 2.84 3.79 -6.75
CA ASN A 191 3.21 3.77 -5.33
C ASN A 191 4.50 2.99 -5.10
N ILE A 192 4.68 1.83 -5.75
CA ILE A 192 5.93 1.06 -5.65
C ILE A 192 7.09 1.89 -6.21
N ILE A 193 6.97 2.41 -7.43
CA ILE A 193 8.03 3.22 -8.07
C ILE A 193 8.41 4.43 -7.19
N THR A 194 7.41 5.14 -6.68
CA THR A 194 7.61 6.32 -5.81
C THR A 194 8.37 5.94 -4.53
N LYS A 195 8.03 4.81 -3.89
CA LYS A 195 8.76 4.32 -2.71
C LYS A 195 10.24 4.06 -3.03
N TYR A 196 10.55 3.38 -4.13
CA TYR A 196 11.94 3.12 -4.54
C TYR A 196 12.71 4.41 -4.83
N GLN A 197 12.06 5.38 -5.49
CA GLN A 197 12.65 6.69 -5.77
C GLN A 197 12.95 7.47 -4.47
N MET A 198 12.02 7.50 -3.52
CA MET A 198 12.20 8.17 -2.23
C MET A 198 13.36 7.57 -1.41
N LEU A 199 13.66 6.28 -1.62
CA LEU A 199 14.77 5.58 -0.97
C LEU A 199 16.10 5.71 -1.73
N GLY A 200 16.12 6.42 -2.86
CA GLY A 200 17.31 6.56 -3.71
C GLY A 200 17.76 5.24 -4.32
N ARG A 201 16.83 4.29 -4.56
CA ARG A 201 17.11 2.97 -5.11
C ARG A 201 16.77 2.90 -6.60
N PRO A 202 17.36 1.96 -7.36
CA PRO A 202 16.97 1.73 -8.74
C PRO A 202 15.46 1.45 -8.81
N THR A 203 14.80 2.02 -9.82
CA THR A 203 13.36 1.82 -9.99
C THR A 203 13.06 0.40 -10.46
N PRO A 204 11.95 -0.21 -10.02
CA PRO A 204 11.48 -1.47 -10.57
C PRO A 204 11.31 -1.42 -12.10
N ILE A 205 11.63 -2.52 -12.77
CA ILE A 205 11.41 -2.69 -14.22
C ILE A 205 10.06 -3.39 -14.39
N ILE A 206 9.22 -2.85 -15.28
CA ILE A 206 7.87 -3.36 -15.55
C ILE A 206 7.79 -3.75 -17.02
N GLU A 207 7.36 -4.97 -17.29
CA GLU A 207 7.27 -5.55 -18.63
C GLU A 207 5.88 -6.19 -18.81
N ASP A 208 5.27 -5.95 -19.97
CA ASP A 208 4.00 -6.53 -20.42
C ASP A 208 4.17 -6.94 -21.88
N ASP A 209 4.28 -8.24 -22.15
CA ASP A 209 4.45 -8.76 -23.50
C ASP A 209 3.12 -9.21 -24.15
N GLY A 210 1.99 -8.92 -23.49
CA GLY A 210 0.66 -9.34 -23.90
C GLY A 210 0.26 -10.75 -23.45
N SER A 211 1.22 -11.57 -23.01
CA SER A 211 0.99 -12.92 -22.48
C SER A 211 1.33 -13.04 -20.99
N GLU A 212 2.43 -12.42 -20.57
CA GLU A 212 2.90 -12.31 -19.19
C GLU A 212 3.06 -10.84 -18.80
N PHE A 213 2.69 -10.54 -17.56
CA PHE A 213 3.04 -9.29 -16.90
C PHE A 213 4.13 -9.59 -15.88
N ARG A 214 5.21 -8.80 -15.87
CA ARG A 214 6.39 -9.03 -15.03
C ARG A 214 6.87 -7.74 -14.39
N VAL A 215 7.21 -7.83 -13.11
CA VAL A 215 7.88 -6.75 -12.36
C VAL A 215 9.16 -7.30 -11.75
N THR A 216 10.28 -6.64 -12.05
CA THR A 216 11.60 -6.96 -11.50
C THR A 216 11.97 -5.88 -10.49
N LEU A 217 12.17 -6.30 -9.25
CA LEU A 217 12.46 -5.47 -8.09
C LEU A 217 13.93 -5.63 -7.68
N PRO A 218 14.68 -4.54 -7.50
CA PRO A 218 15.99 -4.61 -6.88
C PRO A 218 15.84 -4.87 -5.38
N LEU A 219 16.54 -5.89 -4.88
CA LEU A 219 16.67 -6.12 -3.45
C LEU A 219 17.87 -5.35 -2.90
N VAL A 220 17.73 -4.81 -1.68
CA VAL A 220 18.77 -4.04 -0.98
C VAL A 220 19.61 -4.94 -0.08
#